data_AF-W2TM00-F1
#
_entry.id   AF-W2TM00-F1
#
_cell.length_a   1.000
_cell.length_b   1.000
_cell.length_c   1.000
_cell.angle_alpha   90.00
_cell.angle_beta   90.00
_cell.angle_gamma   90.00
#
_symmetry.space_group_name_H-M   'P 1'
#
loop_
_entity.id
_entity.type
_entity.pdbx_description
1 polymer ?
#
loop_
_entity_poly.entity_id
_entity_poly.type
_entity_poly.pdbx_seq_one_letter_code
_entity_poly.pdbx_strand_id
1 'polypeptide(L)'
;MDPERKEMRAVLVIGGPSIVSGKRIFEVPENIDLYPFMCHLLAIPSAPNNASMGVLSKALRVNMIVLPTTGLLYIGSSSASVPLTKIGSSSASVPLTKVNGNKDESSEDEF
;
A
#
# COMPACT_ATOMS: atom_id res chain seq x y z
N MET A 1 34.41 12.97 -3.93
CA MET A 1 33.25 13.70 -4.49
C MET A 1 32.23 13.83 -3.38
N ASP A 2 31.80 15.05 -3.07
CA ASP A 2 30.83 15.32 -2.01
C ASP A 2 29.51 15.76 -2.67
N PRO A 3 28.41 14.99 -2.51
CA PRO A 3 27.13 15.28 -3.15
C PRO A 3 26.45 16.55 -2.62
N GLU A 4 26.84 17.07 -1.45
CA GLU A 4 26.25 18.30 -0.88
C GLU A 4 26.72 19.57 -1.58
N ARG A 5 27.80 19.47 -2.36
CA ARG A 5 28.35 20.56 -3.16
C ARG A 5 27.33 21.06 -4.18
N LYS A 6 27.21 22.38 -4.29
CA LYS A 6 26.23 23.02 -5.17
C LYS A 6 26.45 22.64 -6.64
N GLU A 7 27.69 22.47 -7.07
CA GLU A 7 28.05 22.02 -8.41
C GLU A 7 27.61 20.57 -8.72
N MET A 8 27.32 19.75 -7.71
CA MET A 8 26.88 18.36 -7.85
C MET A 8 25.35 18.20 -7.75
N ARG A 9 24.60 19.29 -7.51
CA ARG A 9 23.14 19.24 -7.36
C ARG A 9 22.44 19.12 -8.71
N ALA A 10 21.53 18.16 -8.81
CA ALA A 10 20.67 17.98 -9.98
C ALA A 10 19.40 18.82 -9.89
N VAL A 11 18.68 18.94 -11.01
CA VAL A 11 17.37 19.59 -11.11
C VAL A 11 16.30 18.53 -11.29
N LEU A 12 15.22 18.64 -10.51
CA LEU A 12 14.03 17.79 -10.62
C LEU A 12 12.82 18.64 -11.02
N VAL A 13 12.21 18.31 -12.15
CA VAL A 13 10.97 18.93 -12.64
C VAL A 13 9.95 17.82 -12.88
N ILE A 14 8.75 17.97 -12.32
CA ILE A 14 7.69 16.95 -12.42
C ILE A 14 6.41 17.68 -12.82
N GLY A 15 5.71 17.13 -13.81
CA GLY A 15 4.41 17.64 -14.28
C GLY A 15 3.48 16.49 -14.59
N GLY A 16 2.21 16.61 -14.19
CA GLY A 16 1.22 15.59 -14.44
C GLY A 16 -0.10 15.84 -13.71
N PRO A 17 -1.14 15.03 -14.01
CA PRO A 17 -2.45 15.15 -13.37
C PRO A 17 -2.40 14.89 -11.86
N SER A 18 -1.47 14.04 -11.40
CA SER A 18 -1.29 13.72 -9.98
C SER A 18 -0.41 14.73 -9.23
N ILE A 19 0.12 15.76 -9.90
CA ILE A 19 1.10 16.72 -9.35
C ILE A 19 0.52 18.12 -9.25
N VAL A 20 0.70 18.80 -8.12
CA VAL A 20 0.21 20.19 -7.91
C VAL A 20 0.91 21.14 -8.89
N SER A 21 0.13 21.84 -9.71
CA SER A 21 0.67 22.78 -10.70
C SER A 21 1.20 24.05 -10.05
N GLY A 22 2.27 24.63 -10.60
CA GLY A 22 2.81 25.92 -10.18
C GLY A 22 3.47 25.95 -8.79
N LYS A 23 3.65 24.80 -8.13
CA LYS A 23 4.25 24.72 -6.80
C LYS A 23 5.77 24.52 -6.90
N ARG A 24 6.54 25.39 -6.23
CA ARG A 24 7.98 25.22 -6.03
C ARG A 24 8.23 24.66 -4.63
N ILE A 25 8.97 23.56 -4.55
CA ILE A 25 9.41 22.96 -3.29
C ILE A 25 10.87 23.41 -3.07
N PHE A 26 11.16 24.00 -1.91
CA PHE A 26 12.49 24.51 -1.57
C PHE A 26 13.38 23.48 -0.86
N GLU A 27 12.76 22.47 -0.24
CA GLU A 27 13.45 21.31 0.32
C GLU A 27 14.03 20.46 -0.81
N VAL A 28 15.26 19.98 -0.64
CA VAL A 28 15.95 19.18 -1.65
C VAL A 28 15.67 17.70 -1.34
N PRO A 29 14.92 16.98 -2.20
CA PRO A 29 14.74 15.54 -2.05
C PRO A 29 16.02 14.80 -2.43
N GLU A 30 16.22 13.61 -1.87
CA GLU A 30 17.28 12.71 -2.31
C GLU A 30 16.84 11.93 -3.55
N ASN A 31 17.79 11.47 -4.38
CA ASN A 31 17.44 10.71 -5.58
C ASN A 31 16.79 9.36 -5.26
N ILE A 32 17.08 8.80 -4.07
CA ILE A 32 16.56 7.51 -3.64
C ILE A 32 15.05 7.57 -3.41
N ASP A 33 14.54 8.77 -3.06
CA ASP A 33 13.10 9.03 -2.84
C ASP A 33 12.29 8.95 -4.13
N LEU A 34 12.94 9.07 -5.31
CA LEU A 34 12.25 8.97 -6.60
C LEU A 34 11.66 7.58 -6.84
N TYR A 35 12.32 6.52 -6.37
CA TYR A 35 11.83 5.16 -6.57
C TYR A 35 10.45 4.91 -5.95
N PRO A 36 10.25 5.08 -4.62
CA PRO A 36 8.93 4.89 -4.03
C PRO A 36 7.92 5.93 -4.54
N PHE A 37 8.36 7.14 -4.91
CA PHE A 37 7.50 8.15 -5.52
C PHE A 37 6.94 7.70 -6.89
N MET A 38 7.78 7.11 -7.74
CA MET A 38 7.32 6.56 -9.03
C MET A 38 6.39 5.36 -8.83
N CYS A 39 6.70 4.47 -7.88
CA CYS A 39 5.79 3.37 -7.53
C CYS A 39 4.42 3.88 -7.09
N HIS A 40 4.39 4.96 -6.30
CA HIS A 40 3.16 5.61 -5.88
C HIS A 40 2.37 6.18 -7.06
N LEU A 41 3.03 6.86 -8.01
CA LEU A 41 2.37 7.39 -9.20
C LEU A 41 1.79 6.30 -10.12
N LEU A 42 2.46 5.15 -10.19
CA LEU A 42 2.04 3.98 -10.97
C LEU A 42 1.04 3.08 -10.24
N ALA A 43 0.69 3.41 -8.99
CA ALA A 43 -0.17 2.59 -8.12
C ALA A 43 0.34 1.14 -7.95
N ILE A 44 1.66 0.95 -7.87
CA ILE A 44 2.30 -0.35 -7.62
C ILE A 44 2.97 -0.37 -6.24
N PRO A 45 3.01 -1.53 -5.55
CA PRO A 45 3.76 -1.65 -4.31
C PRO A 45 5.26 -1.51 -4.58
N SER A 46 5.96 -0.74 -3.74
CA SER A 46 7.41 -0.62 -3.82
C SER A 46 8.09 -1.80 -3.12
N ALA A 47 9.23 -2.25 -3.67
CA ALA A 47 10.09 -3.20 -2.98
C ALA A 47 10.78 -2.52 -1.77
N PRO A 48 11.28 -3.27 -0.78
CA PRO A 48 12.01 -2.71 0.35
C PRO A 48 13.15 -1.78 -0.11
N ASN A 49 13.15 -0.54 0.35
CA ASN A 49 14.11 0.49 -0.03
C ASN A 49 14.41 1.42 1.16
N ASN A 50 15.52 2.15 1.11
CA ASN A 50 15.98 3.04 2.18
C ASN A 50 15.40 4.46 2.11
N ALA A 51 14.44 4.71 1.22
CA ALA A 51 14.02 6.05 0.86
C ALA A 51 12.78 6.52 1.66
N SER A 52 12.53 7.83 1.64
CA SER A 52 11.46 8.47 2.41
C SER A 52 10.57 9.36 1.54
N MET A 53 9.25 9.18 1.63
CA MET A 53 8.27 9.97 0.88
C MET A 53 7.99 11.37 1.47
N GLY A 54 8.81 11.84 2.41
CA GLY A 54 8.56 13.08 3.15
C GLY A 54 8.48 14.35 2.29
N VAL A 55 9.50 14.59 1.46
CA VAL A 55 9.57 15.82 0.63
C VAL A 55 8.68 15.70 -0.61
N LEU A 56 8.77 14.57 -1.33
CA LEU A 56 8.08 14.38 -2.61
C LEU A 56 6.56 14.25 -2.49
N SER A 57 6.04 13.78 -1.35
CA SER A 57 4.59 13.75 -1.11
C SER A 57 3.95 15.14 -1.13
N LYS A 58 4.71 16.20 -0.80
CA LYS A 58 4.23 17.59 -0.87
C LYS A 58 3.94 18.05 -2.31
N ALA A 59 4.47 17.34 -3.31
CA ALA A 59 4.22 17.61 -4.72
C ALA A 59 2.92 16.97 -5.24
N LEU A 60 2.41 15.95 -4.54
CA LEU A 60 1.23 15.21 -4.97
C LEU A 60 -0.04 16.03 -4.75
N ARG A 61 -0.97 15.96 -5.69
CA ARG A 61 -2.35 16.36 -5.44
C ARG A 61 -3.00 15.29 -4.59
N VAL A 62 -3.79 15.71 -3.60
CA VAL A 62 -4.73 14.82 -2.94
C VAL A 62 -5.84 14.52 -3.93
N ASN A 63 -5.66 13.48 -4.74
CA ASN A 63 -6.77 12.92 -5.50
C ASN A 63 -7.63 12.13 -4.53
N MET A 64 -8.74 12.72 -4.12
CA MET A 64 -9.78 11.99 -3.41
C MET A 64 -10.37 10.97 -4.39
N ILE A 65 -9.96 9.71 -4.28
CA ILE A 65 -10.64 8.62 -4.98
C ILE A 65 -11.97 8.42 -4.26
N VAL A 66 -13.04 8.99 -4.79
CA VAL A 66 -14.40 8.58 -4.43
C VAL A 66 -14.60 7.22 -5.08
N LEU A 67 -14.40 6.13 -4.34
CA LEU A 67 -14.92 4.84 -4.78
C LEU A 67 -16.46 4.94 -4.74
N PRO A 68 -17.17 4.71 -5.85
CA PRO A 68 -18.62 4.54 -5.82
C PRO A 68 -18.91 3.11 -5.32
N THR A 69 -18.57 2.85 -4.06
CA THR A 69 -19.05 1.68 -3.35
C THR A 69 -19.70 2.20 -2.10
N THR A 70 -21.00 1.93 -1.99
CA THR A 70 -21.87 2.21 -0.87
C THR A 70 -21.14 1.91 0.45
N GLY A 71 -20.61 2.95 1.10
CA GLY A 71 -20.33 2.92 2.53
C GLY A 71 -18.88 2.89 3.03
N LEU A 72 -17.83 3.27 2.28
CA LEU A 72 -16.51 3.48 2.91
C LEU A 72 -15.79 4.75 2.41
N LEU A 73 -15.68 5.75 3.28
CA LEU A 73 -14.81 6.91 3.08
C LEU A 73 -13.41 6.56 3.59
N TYR A 74 -12.46 6.29 2.70
CA TYR A 74 -11.06 6.09 3.09
C TYR A 74 -10.35 7.44 3.24
N ILE A 75 -10.19 7.89 4.49
CA ILE A 75 -9.36 9.06 4.81
C ILE A 75 -7.95 8.54 5.10
N GLY A 76 -7.08 8.61 4.09
CA GLY A 76 -5.67 8.24 4.22
C GLY A 76 -4.93 9.21 5.15
N SER A 77 -5.02 8.97 6.45
CA SER A 77 -4.23 9.63 7.48
C SER A 77 -3.04 8.74 7.81
N SER A 78 -1.86 9.34 7.86
CA SER A 78 -0.59 8.69 8.22
C SER A 78 -0.66 7.96 9.58
N SER A 79 0.09 6.85 9.66
CA SER A 79 0.49 6.07 10.85
C SER A 79 -0.58 5.36 11.69
N ALA A 80 -0.66 4.02 11.56
CA ALA A 80 -0.55 3.04 12.65
C ALA A 80 -1.11 1.67 12.19
N SER A 81 -0.26 0.64 12.17
CA SER A 81 -0.67 -0.75 12.05
C SER A 81 -1.37 -1.21 13.34
N VAL A 82 -2.60 -1.71 13.23
CA VAL A 82 -3.29 -2.40 14.34
C VAL A 82 -3.84 -3.73 13.79
N PRO A 83 -3.66 -4.87 14.48
CA PRO A 83 -4.00 -6.18 13.94
C PRO A 83 -5.51 -6.42 13.85
N LEU A 84 -5.88 -7.26 12.89
CA LEU A 84 -7.24 -7.65 12.53
C LEU A 84 -7.89 -8.50 13.63
N THR A 85 -8.67 -7.90 14.52
CA THR A 85 -9.54 -8.65 15.45
C THR A 85 -10.83 -9.02 14.73
N LYS A 86 -11.01 -10.33 14.49
CA LYS A 86 -12.20 -10.95 13.89
C LYS A 86 -13.45 -10.63 14.74
N ILE A 87 -14.32 -9.75 14.23
CA ILE A 87 -15.62 -9.47 14.84
C ILE A 87 -16.54 -10.64 14.48
N GLY A 88 -16.81 -11.50 15.46
CA GLY A 88 -17.88 -12.47 15.39
C GLY A 88 -19.24 -11.78 15.54
N SER A 89 -20.15 -12.07 14.63
CA SER A 89 -21.58 -11.87 14.83
C SER A 89 -22.35 -13.12 14.37
N SER A 90 -23.15 -13.60 15.32
CA SER A 90 -23.95 -14.82 15.36
C SER A 90 -25.09 -14.83 14.33
N SER A 91 -25.45 -16.02 13.81
CA SER A 91 -26.84 -16.49 13.87
C SER A 91 -27.07 -17.87 13.20
N ALA A 92 -27.93 -18.66 13.87
CA ALA A 92 -28.81 -19.70 13.36
C ALA A 92 -28.21 -21.06 12.90
N SER A 93 -28.25 -21.97 13.86
CA SER A 93 -28.25 -23.43 13.76
C SER A 93 -29.39 -24.01 12.91
N VAL A 94 -29.05 -24.92 12.00
CA VAL A 94 -29.95 -25.96 11.46
C VAL A 94 -29.21 -27.30 11.58
N PRO A 95 -29.75 -28.33 12.24
CA PRO A 95 -29.09 -29.64 12.31
C PRO A 95 -29.47 -30.47 11.08
N LEU A 96 -28.48 -30.93 10.30
CA LEU A 96 -28.71 -32.00 9.32
C LEU A 96 -28.36 -33.35 9.94
N THR A 97 -29.36 -34.21 9.96
CA THR A 97 -29.35 -35.58 10.48
C THR A 97 -28.54 -36.51 9.57
N LYS A 98 -27.52 -37.13 10.16
CA LYS A 98 -26.93 -38.47 9.97
C LYS A 98 -27.40 -39.29 8.74
N VAL A 99 -26.47 -39.60 7.83
CA VAL A 99 -26.42 -40.91 7.15
C VAL A 99 -25.07 -41.57 7.46
N ASN A 100 -25.18 -42.71 8.13
CA ASN A 100 -24.12 -43.59 8.56
C ASN A 100 -23.79 -44.56 7.40
N GLY A 101 -22.51 -44.82 7.16
CA GLY A 101 -22.05 -45.74 6.14
C GLY A 101 -20.59 -46.11 6.35
N ASN A 102 -20.32 -46.89 7.41
CA ASN A 102 -19.07 -47.62 7.58
C ASN A 102 -18.81 -48.50 6.36
N LYS A 103 -17.59 -48.46 5.80
CA LYS A 103 -16.85 -49.69 5.56
C LYS A 103 -15.36 -49.43 5.47
N ASP A 104 -14.66 -50.31 6.16
CA ASP A 104 -13.25 -50.37 6.49
C ASP A 104 -12.34 -50.68 5.29
N GLU A 105 -11.04 -50.80 5.61
CA GLU A 105 -9.90 -51.37 4.87
C GLU A 105 -8.92 -50.33 4.30
N SER A 106 -7.60 -50.38 4.48
CA SER A 106 -6.64 -51.03 5.40
C SER A 106 -5.25 -50.74 4.79
N SER A 107 -4.23 -50.53 5.65
CA SER A 107 -2.77 -50.79 5.45
C SER A 107 -2.05 -50.20 4.21
N GLU A 108 -1.06 -49.33 4.42
CA GLU A 108 0.41 -49.62 4.43
C GLU A 108 0.99 -49.90 3.03
N ASP A 109 2.00 -49.13 2.62
CA ASP A 109 3.34 -49.67 2.30
C ASP A 109 4.29 -48.55 1.84
N GLU A 110 5.45 -48.50 2.53
CA GLU A 110 6.68 -47.82 2.13
C GLU A 110 7.18 -48.36 0.78
N PHE A 111 7.81 -47.50 -0.03
CA PHE A 111 9.14 -47.73 -0.62
C PHE A 111 9.72 -46.42 -1.16
#